data_AF-A0A0C3QU37-F1
#
_entry.id   AF-A0A0C3QU37-F1
#
_cell.length_a   1.000
_cell.length_b   1.000
_cell.length_c   1.000
_cell.angle_alpha   90.00
_cell.angle_beta   90.00
_cell.angle_gamma   90.00
#
_symmetry.space_group_name_H-M   'P 1'
#
loop_
_entity.id
_entity.type
_entity.pdbx_description
1 polymer ?
#
loop_
_entity_poly.entity_id
_entity_poly.type
_entity_poly.pdbx_seq_one_letter_code
_entity_poly.pdbx_strand_id
1 'polypeptide(L)'
;MAEVEFVEQSTLAAARSYATQKQCEGRVGVLNFASATKRGGGFKNGAQAQEESLARASTLYSSLTQPVANKFYETHIKSDHKGFYSHSMIYSRNVILIRDEQDRLVDPAAVNMVTSAAVNAGSVRRKAGKRKPEDVENDIYMEMFERMGRILKCFEDNGDKFLVLGSFGTGVFQNDVGMVAAIWAQLLGHRGRFSQSFTRVEFAILGRPTFDQFQNAYNDELSHQVIRRMKARP
;
A
#
# COMPACT_ATOMS: atom_id res chain seq x y z
N MET A 1 -6.44 -11.56 15.77
CA MET A 1 -6.51 -11.20 14.34
C MET A 1 -6.93 -9.76 14.26
N ALA A 2 -6.27 -8.97 13.41
CA ALA A 2 -6.69 -7.59 13.18
C ALA A 2 -8.16 -7.55 12.73
N GLU A 3 -8.90 -6.55 13.18
CA GLU A 3 -10.19 -6.20 12.56
C GLU A 3 -9.92 -5.68 11.15
N VAL A 4 -10.60 -6.22 10.15
CA VAL A 4 -10.41 -5.81 8.75
C VAL A 4 -11.69 -5.18 8.24
N GLU A 5 -11.57 -3.98 7.67
CA GLU A 5 -12.69 -3.24 7.07
C GLU A 5 -12.34 -2.81 5.64
N PHE A 6 -13.36 -2.75 4.79
CA PHE A 6 -13.28 -2.24 3.43
C PHE A 6 -14.17 -1.01 3.33
N VAL A 7 -13.61 0.10 2.88
CA VAL A 7 -14.35 1.35 2.69
C VAL A 7 -14.16 1.91 1.29
N GLU A 8 -15.24 2.43 0.72
CA GLU A 8 -15.21 3.11 -0.58
C GLU A 8 -14.88 4.60 -0.39
N GLN A 9 -13.66 4.88 0.07
CA GLN A 9 -13.14 6.24 0.26
C GLN A 9 -11.65 6.32 -0.10
N SER A 10 -11.12 7.54 -0.15
CA SER A 10 -9.71 7.75 -0.40
C SER A 10 -8.86 7.32 0.80
N THR A 11 -7.58 7.08 0.55
CA THR A 11 -6.58 6.87 1.62
C THR A 11 -6.49 8.07 2.57
N LEU A 12 -6.60 9.30 2.06
CA LEU A 12 -6.49 10.52 2.87
C LEU A 12 -7.69 10.69 3.81
N ALA A 13 -8.92 10.40 3.33
CA ALA A 13 -10.12 10.40 4.16
C ALA A 13 -10.05 9.36 5.28
N ALA A 14 -9.69 8.12 4.95
CA ALA A 14 -9.51 7.04 5.92
C ALA A 14 -8.40 7.35 6.95
N ALA A 15 -7.25 7.83 6.48
CA ALA A 15 -6.14 8.23 7.35
C ALA A 15 -6.54 9.33 8.34
N ARG A 16 -7.28 10.33 7.86
CA ARG A 16 -7.78 11.41 8.71
C ARG A 16 -8.79 10.92 9.74
N SER A 17 -9.70 10.03 9.34
CA SER A 17 -10.68 9.41 10.25
C SER A 17 -10.00 8.71 11.43
N TYR A 18 -8.92 7.96 11.20
CA TYR A 18 -8.16 7.37 12.30
C TYR A 18 -7.36 8.39 13.09
N ALA A 19 -6.70 9.33 12.41
CA ALA A 19 -5.79 10.27 13.06
C ALA A 19 -6.48 11.21 14.06
N THR A 20 -7.79 11.45 13.90
CA THR A 20 -8.60 12.26 14.83
C THR A 20 -9.17 11.46 16.00
N GLN A 21 -9.02 10.13 16.01
CA GLN A 21 -9.46 9.27 17.09
C GLN A 21 -8.38 9.15 18.18
N LYS A 22 -8.73 9.50 19.42
CA LYS A 22 -7.80 9.42 20.57
C LYS A 22 -7.18 8.02 20.75
N GLN A 23 -7.94 6.95 20.51
CA GLN A 23 -7.41 5.58 20.61
C GLN A 23 -6.28 5.27 19.61
N CYS A 24 -6.18 6.02 18.51
CA CYS A 24 -5.25 5.77 17.42
C CYS A 24 -4.01 6.67 17.46
N GLU A 25 -3.95 7.62 18.39
CA GLU A 25 -2.89 8.64 18.48
C GLU A 25 -1.48 8.04 18.40
N GLY A 26 -0.67 8.57 17.48
CA GLY A 26 0.72 8.15 17.26
C GLY A 26 0.93 6.76 16.65
N ARG A 27 -0.13 6.03 16.29
CA ARG A 27 -0.07 4.62 15.86
C ARG A 27 -0.77 4.33 14.53
N VAL A 28 -1.10 5.37 13.76
CA VAL A 28 -1.74 5.25 12.44
C VAL A 28 -0.67 5.13 11.37
N GLY A 29 -0.62 3.99 10.68
CA GLY A 29 0.27 3.73 9.57
C GLY A 29 -0.46 3.78 8.22
N VAL A 30 0.01 4.58 7.28
CA VAL A 30 -0.62 4.75 5.96
C VAL A 30 0.35 4.33 4.87
N LEU A 31 -0.11 3.52 3.91
CA LEU A 31 0.70 3.13 2.76
C LEU A 31 0.56 4.17 1.63
N ASN A 32 1.66 4.84 1.27
CA ASN A 32 1.76 5.68 0.08
C ASN A 32 2.14 4.82 -1.15
N PHE A 33 1.31 4.85 -2.19
CA PHE A 33 1.47 4.09 -3.44
C PHE A 33 2.45 4.81 -4.35
N ALA A 34 3.72 4.72 -3.99
CA ALA A 34 4.74 5.64 -4.47
C ALA A 34 5.14 5.39 -5.93
N SER A 35 5.45 6.48 -6.62
CA SER A 35 6.33 6.47 -7.76
C SER A 35 7.75 6.10 -7.33
N ALA A 36 8.36 5.17 -8.06
CA ALA A 36 9.76 4.81 -7.84
C ALA A 36 10.73 5.95 -8.20
N THR A 37 10.32 6.89 -9.07
CA THR A 37 11.24 7.86 -9.70
C THR A 37 10.86 9.33 -9.47
N LYS A 38 9.61 9.62 -9.08
CA LYS A 38 9.13 10.99 -8.87
C LYS A 38 8.63 11.18 -7.43
N ARG A 39 9.28 12.07 -6.68
CA ARG A 39 8.90 12.41 -5.29
C ARG A 39 7.49 13.00 -5.26
N GLY A 40 6.53 12.33 -4.61
CA GLY A 40 5.14 12.78 -4.59
C GLY A 40 4.45 12.66 -5.95
N GLY A 41 4.97 11.82 -6.85
CA GLY A 41 4.41 11.61 -8.17
C GLY A 41 4.42 12.87 -9.05
N GLY A 42 3.31 13.09 -9.76
CA GLY A 42 3.10 14.23 -10.65
C GLY A 42 2.33 15.39 -10.02
N PHE A 43 2.26 15.51 -8.69
CA PHE A 43 1.30 16.41 -8.04
C PHE A 43 1.46 17.89 -8.43
N LYS A 44 2.71 18.33 -8.67
CA LYS A 44 3.02 19.68 -9.15
C LYS A 44 2.47 19.99 -10.54
N ASN A 45 2.15 18.95 -11.32
CA ASN A 45 1.61 19.05 -12.67
C ASN A 45 0.10 18.74 -12.70
N GLY A 46 -0.56 18.68 -11.55
CA GLY A 46 -2.01 18.46 -11.46
C GLY A 46 -2.47 17.00 -11.57
N ALA A 47 -1.56 16.02 -11.50
CA ALA A 47 -1.95 14.61 -11.51
C ALA A 47 -2.79 14.22 -10.27
N GLN A 48 -3.72 13.30 -10.46
CA GLN A 48 -4.75 12.91 -9.49
C GLN A 48 -4.70 11.40 -9.20
N ALA A 49 -3.60 10.94 -8.60
CA ALA A 49 -3.52 9.61 -8.01
C ALA A 49 -3.23 9.70 -6.51
N GLN A 50 -3.19 8.54 -5.85
CA GLN A 50 -3.16 8.45 -4.39
C GLN A 50 -1.93 9.15 -3.78
N GLU A 51 -0.73 8.95 -4.35
CA GLU A 51 0.49 9.61 -3.89
C GLU A 51 0.39 11.13 -4.03
N GLU A 52 -0.14 11.62 -5.15
CA GLU A 52 -0.28 13.06 -5.39
C GLU A 52 -1.25 13.72 -4.41
N SER A 53 -2.36 13.05 -4.09
CA SER A 53 -3.31 13.52 -3.08
C SER A 53 -2.66 13.61 -1.70
N LEU A 54 -1.92 12.58 -1.28
CA LEU A 54 -1.18 12.59 0.00
C LEU A 54 -0.10 13.67 0.02
N ALA A 55 0.64 13.85 -1.08
CA ALA A 55 1.71 14.85 -1.18
C ALA A 55 1.17 16.28 -1.12
N ARG A 56 -0.02 16.56 -1.70
CA ARG A 56 -0.67 17.88 -1.61
C ARG A 56 -1.26 18.17 -0.24
N ALA A 57 -1.89 17.16 0.36
CA ALA A 57 -2.67 17.34 1.57
C ALA A 57 -1.85 17.23 2.86
N SER A 58 -0.54 17.00 2.78
CA SER A 58 0.28 16.73 3.96
C SER A 58 1.72 17.23 3.85
N THR A 59 2.47 17.07 4.95
CA THR A 59 3.92 17.31 4.98
C THR A 59 4.76 16.18 4.36
N LEU A 60 4.13 15.15 3.76
CA LEU A 60 4.83 14.01 3.16
C LEU A 60 5.89 14.46 2.15
N TYR A 61 5.56 15.42 1.27
CA TYR A 61 6.50 15.88 0.25
C TYR A 61 7.81 16.41 0.85
N SER A 62 7.73 17.12 1.98
CA SER A 62 8.91 17.60 2.71
C SER A 62 9.78 16.48 3.26
N SER A 63 9.19 15.32 3.60
CA SER A 63 9.93 14.11 3.98
C SER A 63 10.61 13.47 2.77
N LEU A 64 9.89 13.34 1.65
CA LEU A 64 10.38 12.69 0.43
C LEU A 64 11.52 13.45 -0.27
N THR A 65 11.69 14.74 0.03
CA THR A 65 12.77 15.59 -0.50
C THR A 65 14.01 15.64 0.38
N GLN A 66 13.99 15.02 1.57
CA GLN A 66 15.15 15.00 2.45
C GLN A 66 16.31 14.18 1.84
N PRO A 67 17.57 14.52 2.15
CA PRO A 67 18.74 13.78 1.65
C PRO A 67 18.68 12.27 1.90
N VAL A 68 18.18 11.84 3.06
CA VAL A 68 18.03 10.42 3.39
C VAL A 68 17.05 9.69 2.45
N ALA A 69 15.98 10.36 2.03
CA ALA A 69 14.99 9.83 1.10
C ALA A 69 15.53 9.74 -0.34
N ASN A 70 16.55 10.51 -0.70
CA ASN A 70 17.13 10.49 -2.05
C ASN A 70 17.66 9.12 -2.44
N LYS A 71 18.19 8.35 -1.48
CA LYS A 71 18.71 7.00 -1.74
C LYS A 71 17.65 6.06 -2.32
N PHE A 72 16.38 6.19 -1.91
CA PHE A 72 15.26 5.45 -2.50
C PHE A 72 15.14 5.75 -4.01
N TYR A 73 15.06 7.02 -4.38
CA TYR A 73 14.85 7.41 -5.79
C TYR A 73 16.08 7.12 -6.64
N GLU A 74 17.28 7.39 -6.14
CA GLU A 74 18.52 7.08 -6.86
C GLU A 74 18.66 5.59 -7.15
N THR A 75 18.31 4.72 -6.20
CA THR A 75 18.33 3.27 -6.37
C THR A 75 17.41 2.82 -7.51
N HIS A 76 16.26 3.49 -7.67
CA HIS A 76 15.32 3.17 -8.74
C HIS A 76 15.66 3.82 -10.08
N ILE A 77 16.28 5.00 -10.08
CA ILE A 77 16.68 5.70 -11.31
C ILE A 77 17.93 5.06 -11.94
N LYS A 78 18.90 4.63 -11.12
CA LYS A 78 20.19 4.08 -11.58
C LYS A 78 20.09 2.68 -12.17
N SER A 79 19.00 1.95 -11.91
CA SER A 79 18.81 0.58 -12.38
C SER A 79 17.50 0.47 -13.17
N ASP A 80 17.58 0.00 -14.41
CA ASP A 80 16.40 -0.45 -15.15
C ASP A 80 15.93 -1.77 -14.54
N HIS A 81 15.25 -1.68 -13.40
CA HIS A 81 14.64 -2.82 -12.69
C HIS A 81 13.54 -3.51 -13.51
N LYS A 82 13.43 -3.24 -14.82
CA LYS A 82 12.43 -3.77 -15.77
C LYS A 82 10.98 -3.60 -15.32
N GLY A 83 10.73 -2.67 -14.40
CA GLY A 83 9.43 -2.43 -13.77
C GLY A 83 9.24 -3.14 -12.42
N PHE A 84 10.11 -4.06 -12.01
CA PHE A 84 10.04 -4.68 -10.68
C PHE A 84 10.35 -3.68 -9.57
N TYR A 85 11.26 -2.74 -9.81
CA TYR A 85 11.85 -1.85 -8.78
C TYR A 85 12.56 -2.64 -7.67
N SER A 86 12.80 -2.02 -6.52
CA SER A 86 13.45 -2.68 -5.37
C SER A 86 12.53 -2.73 -4.16
N HIS A 87 12.95 -3.42 -3.10
CA HIS A 87 12.28 -3.38 -1.79
C HIS A 87 12.66 -2.16 -0.93
N SER A 88 13.35 -1.17 -1.49
CA SER A 88 13.63 0.08 -0.76
C SER A 88 12.33 0.75 -0.35
N MET A 89 12.26 1.28 0.87
CA MET A 89 11.10 1.99 1.39
C MET A 89 11.54 3.22 2.18
N ILE A 90 10.66 4.20 2.31
CA ILE A 90 10.85 5.35 3.20
C ILE A 90 9.76 5.28 4.28
N TYR A 91 10.17 5.28 5.54
CA TYR A 91 9.26 5.45 6.67
C TYR A 91 9.29 6.90 7.13
N SER A 92 8.16 7.60 7.05
CA SER A 92 8.00 8.99 7.46
C SER A 92 7.14 9.05 8.72
N ARG A 93 7.74 9.45 9.85
CA ARG A 93 7.02 9.65 11.12
C ARG A 93 6.35 11.01 11.16
N ASN A 94 5.21 11.10 11.84
CA ASN A 94 4.52 12.37 12.12
C ASN A 94 4.28 13.23 10.86
N VAL A 95 3.86 12.59 9.77
CA VAL A 95 3.35 13.30 8.60
C VAL A 95 2.05 13.99 9.00
N ILE A 96 1.98 15.30 8.80
CA ILE A 96 0.86 16.12 9.22
C ILE A 96 -0.09 16.31 8.04
N LEU A 97 -1.30 15.78 8.17
CA LEU A 97 -2.42 16.00 7.25
C LEU A 97 -3.04 17.37 7.54
N ILE A 98 -3.06 18.24 6.54
CA ILE A 98 -3.50 19.65 6.64
C ILE A 98 -4.64 20.00 5.69
N ARG A 99 -4.99 19.11 4.75
CA ARG A 99 -6.13 19.28 3.84
C ARG A 99 -7.04 18.05 3.82
N ASP A 100 -8.29 18.27 3.44
CA ASP A 100 -9.25 17.20 3.15
C ASP A 100 -9.34 16.88 1.64
N GLU A 101 -10.26 15.98 1.26
CA GLU A 101 -10.50 15.57 -0.13
C GLU A 101 -10.98 16.70 -1.04
N GLN A 102 -11.54 17.76 -0.47
CA GLN A 102 -11.99 18.95 -1.18
C GLN A 102 -10.91 20.04 -1.20
N ASP A 103 -9.67 19.70 -0.83
CA ASP A 103 -8.50 20.58 -0.76
C ASP A 103 -8.64 21.74 0.25
N ARG A 104 -9.63 21.66 1.15
CA ARG A 104 -9.86 22.66 2.20
C ARG A 104 -8.85 22.48 3.33
N LEU A 105 -8.38 23.59 3.89
CA LEU A 105 -7.58 23.53 5.11
C LEU A 105 -8.42 23.02 6.28
N VAL A 106 -7.84 22.12 7.06
CA VAL A 106 -8.49 21.44 8.18
C VAL A 106 -7.50 21.26 9.33
N ASP A 107 -8.01 20.95 10.53
CA ASP A 107 -7.16 20.78 11.71
C ASP A 107 -6.03 19.76 11.46
N PRO A 108 -4.78 20.07 11.84
CA PRO A 108 -3.66 19.15 11.67
C PRO A 108 -3.91 17.80 12.34
N ALA A 109 -3.67 16.72 11.60
CA ALA A 109 -3.75 15.36 12.13
C ALA A 109 -2.49 14.58 11.75
N ALA A 110 -1.87 13.89 12.71
CA ALA A 110 -0.59 13.20 12.51
C ALA A 110 -0.79 11.72 12.15
N VAL A 111 -0.07 11.26 11.13
CA VAL A 111 0.03 9.85 10.75
C VAL A 111 1.48 9.48 10.45
N ASN A 112 1.80 8.20 10.50
CA ASN A 112 3.03 7.65 9.96
C ASN A 112 2.77 7.12 8.55
N MET A 113 3.78 7.17 7.67
CA MET A 113 3.64 6.71 6.29
C MET A 113 4.79 5.82 5.86
N VAL A 114 4.47 4.66 5.26
CA VAL A 114 5.41 3.88 4.46
C VAL A 114 5.24 4.27 3.00
N THR A 115 6.31 4.73 2.37
CA THR A 115 6.39 4.98 0.92
C THR A 115 7.11 3.81 0.27
N SER A 116 6.41 3.12 -0.63
CA SER A 116 6.93 1.94 -1.34
C SER A 116 6.37 1.91 -2.76
N ALA A 117 7.18 1.51 -3.74
CA ALA A 117 6.75 1.40 -5.14
C ALA A 117 6.28 -0.04 -5.44
N ALA A 118 5.04 -0.20 -5.90
CA ALA A 118 4.57 -1.50 -6.38
C ALA A 118 5.29 -1.87 -7.69
N VAL A 119 5.30 -3.15 -8.05
CA VAL A 119 5.80 -3.59 -9.36
C VAL A 119 4.98 -2.89 -10.45
N ASN A 120 5.63 -2.27 -11.42
CA ASN A 120 4.98 -1.80 -12.64
C ASN A 120 4.74 -3.00 -13.57
N ALA A 121 3.70 -3.78 -13.28
CA ALA A 121 3.34 -5.00 -13.98
C ALA A 121 3.11 -4.77 -15.48
N GLY A 122 2.49 -3.64 -15.86
CA GLY A 122 2.35 -3.26 -17.27
C GLY A 122 3.69 -3.09 -17.98
N SER A 123 4.69 -2.50 -17.32
CA SER A 123 6.06 -2.41 -17.84
C SER A 123 6.75 -3.77 -17.90
N VAL A 124 6.61 -4.60 -16.87
CA VAL A 124 7.19 -5.95 -16.83
C VAL A 124 6.67 -6.80 -17.99
N ARG A 125 5.34 -6.86 -18.18
CA ARG A 125 4.68 -7.60 -19.26
C ARG A 125 5.14 -7.12 -20.64
N ARG A 126 5.20 -5.80 -20.86
CA ARG A 126 5.68 -5.22 -22.12
C ARG A 126 7.14 -5.57 -22.42
N LYS A 127 7.98 -5.66 -21.38
CA LYS A 127 9.42 -6.00 -21.49
C LYS A 127 9.70 -7.51 -21.44
N ALA A 128 8.68 -8.36 -21.32
CA ALA A 128 8.85 -9.80 -21.13
C ALA A 128 9.36 -10.56 -22.36
N GLY A 129 9.26 -9.98 -23.56
CA GLY A 129 9.74 -10.61 -24.79
C GLY A 129 9.03 -11.94 -25.07
N LYS A 130 9.79 -13.03 -25.20
CA LYS A 130 9.29 -14.38 -25.50
C LYS A 130 9.01 -15.24 -24.25
N ARG A 131 9.09 -14.67 -23.05
CA ARG A 131 8.80 -15.40 -21.81
C ARG A 131 7.34 -15.88 -21.80
N LYS A 132 7.08 -17.02 -21.15
CA LYS A 132 5.70 -17.49 -20.96
C LYS A 132 4.95 -16.51 -20.05
N PRO A 133 3.68 -16.17 -20.36
CA PRO A 133 2.90 -15.26 -19.52
C PRO A 133 2.81 -15.72 -18.06
N GLU A 134 2.64 -17.02 -17.82
CA GLU A 134 2.55 -17.59 -16.47
C GLU A 134 3.81 -17.34 -15.64
N ASP A 135 5.00 -17.49 -16.23
CA ASP A 135 6.27 -17.21 -15.54
C ASP A 135 6.39 -15.73 -15.16
N VAL A 136 5.87 -14.85 -16.01
CA VAL A 136 5.91 -13.39 -15.79
C VAL A 136 4.96 -13.00 -14.64
N GLU A 137 3.74 -13.53 -14.65
CA GLU A 137 2.78 -13.28 -13.55
C GLU A 137 3.28 -13.88 -12.23
N ASN A 138 3.93 -15.04 -12.26
CA ASN A 138 4.54 -15.64 -11.07
C ASN A 138 5.66 -14.76 -10.50
N ASP A 139 6.55 -14.21 -11.34
CA ASP A 139 7.58 -13.27 -10.86
C ASP A 139 6.97 -12.02 -10.23
N ILE A 140 5.93 -11.45 -10.86
CA ILE A 140 5.23 -10.27 -10.33
C ILE A 140 4.62 -10.62 -8.96
N TYR A 141 3.96 -11.77 -8.86
CA TYR A 141 3.38 -12.26 -7.61
C TYR A 141 4.43 -12.39 -6.51
N MET A 142 5.55 -13.06 -6.78
CA MET A 142 6.61 -13.29 -5.79
C MET A 142 7.21 -11.98 -5.27
N GLU A 143 7.51 -11.05 -6.19
CA GLU A 143 8.07 -9.74 -5.83
C GLU A 143 7.07 -8.91 -5.02
N MET A 144 5.79 -8.90 -5.44
CA MET A 144 4.72 -8.20 -4.71
C MET A 144 4.49 -8.80 -3.33
N PHE A 145 4.48 -10.13 -3.20
CA PHE A 145 4.29 -10.83 -1.93
C PHE A 145 5.39 -10.46 -0.94
N GLU A 146 6.65 -10.52 -1.37
CA GLU A 146 7.77 -10.12 -0.52
C GLU A 146 7.70 -8.63 -0.15
N ARG A 147 7.43 -7.75 -1.11
CA ARG A 147 7.37 -6.30 -0.86
C ARG A 147 6.23 -5.93 0.08
N MET A 148 5.06 -6.51 -0.08
CA MET A 148 3.90 -6.29 0.79
C MET A 148 4.15 -6.82 2.20
N GLY A 149 4.82 -7.97 2.34
CA GLY A 149 5.28 -8.47 3.64
C GLY A 149 6.28 -7.52 4.31
N ARG A 150 7.22 -6.95 3.55
CA ARG A 150 8.18 -5.96 4.05
C ARG A 150 7.52 -4.64 4.45
N ILE A 151 6.47 -4.20 3.75
CA ILE A 151 5.66 -3.03 4.13
C ILE A 151 5.04 -3.26 5.52
N LEU A 152 4.38 -4.41 5.72
CA LEU A 152 3.78 -4.74 7.01
C LEU A 152 4.84 -4.87 8.10
N LYS A 153 6.00 -5.47 7.80
CA LYS A 153 7.11 -5.54 8.76
C LYS A 153 7.60 -4.15 9.16
N CYS A 154 7.66 -3.21 8.23
CA CYS A 154 8.05 -1.83 8.52
C CYS A 154 7.07 -1.14 9.47
N PHE A 155 5.76 -1.30 9.26
CA PHE A 155 4.75 -0.81 10.19
C PHE A 155 4.84 -1.50 11.57
N GLU A 156 4.98 -2.83 11.60
CA GLU A 156 5.14 -3.63 12.83
C GLU A 156 6.32 -3.12 13.66
N ASP A 157 7.48 -2.90 13.04
CA ASP A 157 8.72 -2.46 13.69
C ASP A 157 8.65 -1.04 14.25
N ASN A 158 7.81 -0.19 13.68
CA ASN A 158 7.63 1.18 14.15
C ASN A 158 6.44 1.33 15.11
N GLY A 159 5.76 0.23 15.46
CA GLY A 159 4.68 0.23 16.45
C GLY A 159 3.33 0.73 15.93
N ASP A 160 3.16 0.84 14.62
CA ASP A 160 1.87 1.17 14.01
C ASP A 160 0.87 0.03 14.25
N LYS A 161 -0.37 0.39 14.61
CA LYS A 161 -1.43 -0.56 15.00
C LYS A 161 -2.72 -0.41 14.20
N PHE A 162 -2.95 0.76 13.62
CA PHE A 162 -4.11 1.06 12.80
C PHE A 162 -3.62 1.37 11.40
N LEU A 163 -3.84 0.45 10.46
CA LEU A 163 -3.31 0.59 9.11
C LEU A 163 -4.38 1.09 8.13
N VAL A 164 -3.99 2.01 7.27
CA VAL A 164 -4.74 2.36 6.05
C VAL A 164 -3.94 1.86 4.85
N LEU A 165 -4.47 0.82 4.21
CA LEU A 165 -3.94 0.19 3.01
C LEU A 165 -4.92 0.39 1.85
N GLY A 166 -4.74 -0.34 0.75
CA GLY A 166 -5.66 -0.34 -0.38
C GLY A 166 -5.13 -1.17 -1.55
N SER A 167 -5.61 -0.86 -2.75
CA SER A 167 -5.32 -1.53 -4.01
C SER A 167 -3.93 -1.17 -4.57
N PHE A 168 -2.89 -1.49 -3.80
CA PHE A 168 -1.50 -1.14 -4.06
C PHE A 168 -1.03 -1.55 -5.47
N GLY A 169 -0.78 -0.56 -6.33
CA GLY A 169 -0.24 -0.76 -7.67
C GLY A 169 -1.25 -1.24 -8.74
N THR A 170 -2.55 -1.27 -8.48
CA THR A 170 -3.54 -1.78 -9.45
C THR A 170 -3.93 -0.77 -10.53
N GLY A 171 -3.71 0.52 -10.30
CA GLY A 171 -3.97 1.60 -11.26
C GLY A 171 -2.93 1.66 -12.39
N VAL A 172 -2.15 2.74 -12.45
CA VAL A 172 -1.14 2.98 -13.51
C VAL A 172 -0.14 1.83 -13.66
N PHE A 173 0.15 1.10 -12.58
CA PHE A 173 1.10 -0.02 -12.57
C PHE A 173 0.47 -1.36 -12.98
N GLN A 174 -0.86 -1.41 -13.14
CA GLN A 174 -1.60 -2.53 -13.74
C GLN A 174 -1.44 -3.88 -13.01
N ASN A 175 -1.18 -3.88 -11.71
CA ASN A 175 -1.25 -5.14 -10.95
C ASN A 175 -2.70 -5.65 -10.92
N ASP A 176 -2.86 -6.97 -10.97
CA ASP A 176 -4.18 -7.58 -10.82
C ASP A 176 -4.75 -7.30 -9.43
N VAL A 177 -6.01 -6.86 -9.37
CA VAL A 177 -6.70 -6.48 -8.12
C VAL A 177 -6.88 -7.71 -7.23
N GLY A 178 -7.25 -8.84 -7.82
CA GLY A 178 -7.46 -10.09 -7.08
C GLY A 178 -6.18 -10.60 -6.45
N MET A 179 -5.06 -10.56 -7.18
CA MET A 179 -3.73 -10.90 -6.70
C MET A 179 -3.31 -10.04 -5.50
N VAL A 180 -3.43 -8.71 -5.61
CA VAL A 180 -3.06 -7.81 -4.50
C VAL A 180 -3.94 -8.06 -3.27
N ALA A 181 -5.25 -8.23 -3.46
CA ALA A 181 -6.17 -8.57 -2.37
C ALA A 181 -5.81 -9.91 -1.70
N ALA A 182 -5.54 -10.95 -2.50
CA ALA A 182 -5.17 -12.26 -2.01
C ALA A 182 -3.84 -12.24 -1.24
N ILE A 183 -2.83 -11.48 -1.69
CA ILE A 183 -1.57 -11.34 -0.95
C ILE A 183 -1.82 -10.68 0.42
N TRP A 184 -2.62 -9.62 0.49
CA TRP A 184 -2.97 -9.03 1.79
C TRP A 184 -3.68 -10.03 2.70
N ALA A 185 -4.62 -10.81 2.17
CA ALA A 185 -5.32 -11.86 2.93
C ALA A 185 -4.36 -12.97 3.40
N GLN A 186 -3.36 -13.35 2.60
CA GLN A 186 -2.33 -14.31 2.99
C GLN A 186 -1.43 -13.80 4.10
N LEU A 187 -1.08 -12.51 4.09
CA LEU A 187 -0.19 -11.89 5.08
C LEU A 187 -0.89 -11.56 6.40
N LEU A 188 -2.16 -11.14 6.35
CA LEU A 188 -2.94 -10.66 7.50
C LEU A 188 -3.95 -11.69 8.04
N GLY A 189 -4.33 -12.68 7.22
CA GLY A 189 -5.33 -13.68 7.56
C GLY A 189 -4.90 -14.66 8.64
N HIS A 190 -5.72 -15.67 8.93
CA HIS A 190 -5.58 -16.55 10.09
C HIS A 190 -4.21 -17.24 10.21
N ARG A 191 -3.52 -17.50 9.10
CA ARG A 191 -2.20 -18.13 9.05
C ARG A 191 -1.09 -17.18 8.61
N GLY A 192 -1.42 -15.92 8.37
CA GLY A 192 -0.48 -14.92 7.94
C GLY A 192 0.52 -14.56 9.02
N ARG A 193 1.75 -14.22 8.60
CA ARG A 193 2.82 -13.78 9.50
C ARG A 193 2.39 -12.59 10.35
N PHE A 194 1.50 -11.74 9.86
CA PHE A 194 1.08 -10.51 10.54
C PHE A 194 -0.31 -10.62 11.17
N SER A 195 -0.83 -11.84 11.34
CA SER A 195 -2.17 -12.08 11.87
C SER A 195 -2.43 -11.48 13.25
N GLN A 196 -1.40 -11.17 14.04
CA GLN A 196 -1.55 -10.56 15.37
C GLN A 196 -0.76 -9.25 15.53
N SER A 197 -0.25 -8.70 14.42
CA SER A 197 0.65 -7.53 14.47
C SER A 197 -0.10 -6.22 14.64
N PHE A 198 -1.30 -6.13 14.09
CA PHE A 198 -2.13 -4.92 14.01
C PHE A 198 -3.47 -5.09 14.73
N THR A 199 -4.01 -3.98 15.23
CA THR A 199 -5.33 -3.94 15.85
C THR A 199 -6.41 -3.88 14.79
N ARG A 200 -6.25 -2.99 13.80
CA ARG A 200 -7.20 -2.77 12.71
C ARG A 200 -6.48 -2.46 11.41
N VAL A 201 -7.01 -2.99 10.31
CA VAL A 201 -6.55 -2.72 8.94
C VAL A 201 -7.76 -2.31 8.11
N GLU A 202 -7.70 -1.11 7.56
CA GLU A 202 -8.72 -0.59 6.66
C GLU A 202 -8.16 -0.53 5.24
N PHE A 203 -8.89 -1.15 4.31
CA PHE A 203 -8.61 -1.04 2.88
C PHE A 203 -9.46 0.08 2.29
N ALA A 204 -8.82 1.23 2.07
CA ALA A 204 -9.44 2.40 1.45
C ALA A 204 -9.28 2.35 -0.07
N ILE A 205 -10.36 2.06 -0.78
CA ILE A 205 -10.33 1.79 -2.22
C ILE A 205 -11.41 2.61 -2.93
N LEU A 206 -10.99 3.50 -3.81
CA LEU A 206 -11.88 4.28 -4.66
C LEU A 206 -12.33 3.47 -5.88
N GLY A 207 -13.59 3.68 -6.26
CA GLY A 207 -14.19 3.10 -7.46
C GLY A 207 -14.83 1.75 -7.18
N ARG A 208 -16.17 1.74 -7.21
CA ARG A 208 -17.01 0.58 -6.94
C ARG A 208 -16.55 -0.75 -7.56
N PRO A 209 -16.20 -0.82 -8.86
CA PRO A 209 -15.78 -2.10 -9.46
C PRO A 209 -14.50 -2.66 -8.83
N THR A 210 -13.50 -1.80 -8.59
CA THR A 210 -12.23 -2.20 -7.95
C THR A 210 -12.46 -2.58 -6.49
N PHE A 211 -13.30 -1.83 -5.79
CA PHE A 211 -13.70 -2.10 -4.42
C PHE A 211 -14.32 -3.51 -4.30
N ASP A 212 -15.35 -3.79 -5.10
CA ASP A 212 -16.09 -5.06 -5.06
C ASP A 212 -15.16 -6.24 -5.41
N GLN A 213 -14.35 -6.10 -6.48
CA GLN A 213 -13.39 -7.14 -6.87
C GLN A 213 -12.36 -7.41 -5.76
N PHE A 214 -11.82 -6.36 -5.14
CA PHE A 214 -10.82 -6.50 -4.09
C PHE A 214 -11.41 -7.16 -2.84
N GLN A 215 -12.59 -6.72 -2.40
CA GLN A 215 -13.26 -7.27 -1.23
C GLN A 215 -13.58 -8.76 -1.43
N ASN A 216 -14.12 -9.13 -2.59
CA ASN A 216 -14.44 -10.52 -2.92
C ASN A 216 -13.19 -11.40 -2.92
N ALA A 217 -12.13 -10.99 -3.62
CA ALA A 217 -10.89 -11.75 -3.70
C ALA A 217 -10.21 -11.93 -2.33
N TYR A 218 -10.24 -10.90 -1.47
CA TYR A 218 -9.72 -10.99 -0.11
C TYR A 218 -10.50 -12.02 0.72
N ASN A 219 -11.84 -11.98 0.66
CA ASN A 219 -12.72 -12.87 1.42
C ASN A 219 -12.64 -14.32 0.92
N ASP A 220 -12.51 -14.53 -0.38
CA ASP A 220 -12.31 -15.85 -0.98
C ASP A 220 -11.01 -16.49 -0.49
N GLU A 221 -9.91 -15.75 -0.48
CA GLU A 221 -8.63 -16.24 0.03
C GLU A 221 -8.68 -16.56 1.53
N LEU A 222 -9.33 -15.72 2.35
CA LEU A 222 -9.55 -16.04 3.77
C LEU A 222 -10.36 -17.32 3.95
N SER A 223 -11.43 -17.50 3.17
CA SER A 223 -12.28 -18.70 3.21
C SER A 223 -11.48 -19.96 2.86
N HIS A 224 -10.63 -19.89 1.82
CA HIS A 224 -9.73 -20.97 1.45
C HIS A 224 -8.75 -21.34 2.57
N GLN A 225 -8.21 -20.37 3.31
CA GLN A 225 -7.33 -20.65 4.47
C GLN A 225 -8.05 -21.41 5.58
N VAL A 226 -9.34 -21.12 5.83
CA VAL A 226 -10.16 -21.82 6.83
C VAL A 226 -10.44 -23.26 6.38
N ILE A 227 -10.82 -23.46 5.12
CA ILE A 227 -11.08 -24.81 4.58
C ILE A 227 -9.81 -25.67 4.64
N ARG A 228 -8.66 -25.12 4.23
CA ARG A 228 -7.36 -25.80 4.35
C ARG A 228 -7.02 -26.15 5.80
N ARG A 229 -7.43 -25.33 6.78
CA ARG A 229 -7.26 -25.63 8.21
C ARG A 229 -8.12 -26.79 8.69
N MET A 230 -9.36 -26.89 8.24
CA MET A 230 -10.25 -27.99 8.61
C MET A 230 -9.75 -29.32 8.03
N LYS A 231 -9.29 -29.32 6.78
CA LYS A 231 -8.74 -30.51 6.11
C LYS A 231 -7.37 -30.96 6.63
N ALA A 232 -6.61 -30.07 7.28
CA ALA A 232 -5.29 -30.36 7.83
C ALA A 232 -5.30 -30.81 9.30
N ARG A 233 -6.48 -30.95 9.92
CA ARG A 233 -6.61 -31.57 11.25
C ARG A 233 -6.78 -33.08 11.06
N PRO A 234 -5.90 -33.92 11.66
CA PRO A 234 -6.03 -35.37 11.63
C PRO A 234 -7.28 -35.85 12.37
#